data_AF-A0A6J7GQL9-F1
#
_entry.id   AF-A0A6J7GQL9-F1
#
_cell.length_a   1.000
_cell.length_b   1.000
_cell.length_c   1.000
_cell.angle_alpha   90.00
_cell.angle_beta   90.00
_cell.angle_gamma   90.00
#
_symmetry.space_group_name_H-M   'P 1'
#
loop_
_entity.id
_entity.type
_entity.pdbx_description
1 polymer ?
#
loop_
_entity_poly.entity_id
_entity_poly.type
_entity_poly.pdbx_seq_one_letter_code
_entity_poly.pdbx_strand_id
1 'polypeptide(L)' 'MGSSLEVEVEHPTGFFTVQMEVDNSSGSPVVTKSALLRTARMLMSGSVYVLESAWENA' A
#
# COMPACT_ATOMS: atom_id res chain seq x y z
N MET A 1 -15.52 15.70 -10.56
CA MET A 1 -14.70 16.10 -9.40
C MET A 1 -14.88 14.99 -8.37
N GLY A 2 -13.85 14.18 -8.13
CA GLY A 2 -13.95 13.05 -7.21
C GLY A 2 -14.22 13.51 -5.77
N SER A 3 -15.00 12.74 -5.02
CA SER A 3 -15.20 13.00 -3.59
C SER A 3 -13.98 12.49 -2.82
N SER A 4 -13.37 13.37 -2.01
CA SER A 4 -12.35 12.98 -1.04
C SER A 4 -13.02 12.44 0.22
N LEU A 5 -12.57 11.28 0.70
CA LEU A 5 -13.07 10.65 1.92
C LEU A 5 -11.91 10.10 2.75
N GLU A 6 -12.11 10.07 4.06
CA GLU A 6 -11.15 9.56 5.05
C GLU A 6 -11.80 8.37 5.78
N VAL A 7 -11.14 7.21 5.73
CA VAL A 7 -11.62 5.99 6.35
C VAL A 7 -10.71 5.62 7.51
N GLU A 8 -11.26 5.60 8.72
CA GLU A 8 -10.59 5.06 9.89
C GLU A 8 -10.89 3.55 10.00
N VAL A 9 -9.83 2.75 10.08
CA VAL A 9 -9.91 1.29 10.13
C VAL A 9 -9.37 0.81 11.46
N GLU A 10 -10.23 0.22 12.30
CA GLU A 10 -9.81 -0.52 13.48
C GLU A 10 -9.19 -1.88 13.09
N HIS A 11 -8.08 -2.21 13.73
CA HIS A 11 -7.31 -3.44 13.54
C HIS A 11 -6.94 -4.01 14.92
N PRO A 12 -6.73 -5.33 15.09
CA PRO A 12 -6.26 -5.91 16.35
C PRO A 12 -5.02 -5.24 16.99
N THR A 13 -4.26 -4.46 16.23
CA THR A 13 -3.04 -3.78 16.68
C THR A 13 -3.17 -2.25 16.73
N GLY A 14 -4.39 -1.69 16.66
CA GLY A 14 -4.65 -0.26 16.73
C GLY A 14 -5.60 0.22 15.63
N PHE A 15 -5.36 1.42 15.09
CA PHE A 15 -6.13 1.96 13.98
C PHE A 15 -5.21 2.63 12.96
N PHE A 16 -5.69 2.76 11.72
CA PHE A 16 -5.03 3.57 10.70
C PHE A 16 -6.05 4.24 9.79
N THR A 17 -5.61 5.33 9.17
CA THR A 17 -6.43 6.18 8.31
C THR A 17 -6.05 6.00 6.85
N VAL A 18 -7.05 5.82 5.99
CA VAL A 18 -6.89 5.80 4.53
C VAL A 18 -7.56 7.03 3.94
N GLN A 19 -6.81 7.85 3.20
CA GLN A 19 -7.37 8.93 2.42
C GLN A 19 -7.65 8.44 0.99
N MET A 20 -8.90 8.56 0.54
CA MET A 20 -9.32 8.08 -0.78
C MET A 20 -9.98 9.19 -1.58
N GLU A 21 -9.84 9.10 -2.90
CA GLU A 21 -10.62 9.89 -3.85
C GLU A 21 -11.44 8.93 -4.71
N VAL A 22 -12.75 9.13 -4.76
CA VAL A 22 -13.69 8.27 -5.50
C VAL A 22 -14.47 9.11 -6.50
N ASP A 23 -14.45 8.72 -7.77
CA ASP A 23 -15.26 9.28 -8.82
C ASP A 23 -16.50 8.39 -9.05
N ASN A 24 -17.69 8.97 -8.92
CA ASN A 24 -18.97 8.29 -9.12
C ASN A 24 -19.66 8.69 -10.44
N SER A 25 -18.99 9.46 -11.30
CA SER A 25 -19.60 10.02 -12.53
C SER A 25 -19.89 8.98 -13.62
N SER A 26 -19.20 7.84 -13.61
CA SER A 26 -19.29 6.79 -14.63
C SER A 26 -20.34 5.70 -14.35
N GLY A 27 -21.23 5.89 -13.37
CA GLY A 27 -22.25 4.89 -12.99
C GLY A 27 -21.71 3.69 -12.20
N SER A 28 -20.39 3.60 -12.02
CA SER A 28 -19.71 2.71 -11.08
C SER A 28 -18.63 3.52 -10.34
N PRO A 29 -18.42 3.28 -9.04
CA PRO A 29 -17.42 3.99 -8.26
C PRO A 29 -16.01 3.63 -8.76
N VAL A 30 -15.22 4.65 -9.10
CA VAL A 30 -13.82 4.52 -9.52
C VAL A 30 -12.93 5.15 -8.44
N VAL A 31 -12.09 4.34 -7.80
CA VAL A 31 -11.08 4.85 -6.86
C VAL A 31 -9.92 5.43 -7.65
N THR A 32 -9.73 6.75 -7.61
CA THR A 32 -8.66 7.45 -8.32
C THR A 32 -7.42 7.65 -7.45
N LYS A 33 -7.58 7.66 -6.11
CA LYS A 33 -6.48 7.70 -5.14
C LYS A 33 -6.79 6.87 -3.91
N SER A 34 -5.75 6.25 -3.37
CA SER A 34 -5.73 5.63 -2.04
C SER A 34 -4.36 5.88 -1.42
N ALA A 35 -4.33 6.68 -0.36
CA ALA A 35 -3.11 7.08 0.33
C ALA A 35 -3.15 6.61 1.78
N LEU A 36 -2.05 6.00 2.22
CA LEU A 36 -1.84 5.50 3.57
C LEU A 36 -0.49 5.99 4.09
N LEU A 37 -0.48 6.54 5.30
CA LEU A 37 0.76 6.89 5.97
C LEU A 37 1.50 5.62 6.43
N ARG A 38 2.75 5.47 6.03
CA ARG A 38 3.63 4.35 6.41
C ARG A 38 4.97 4.89 6.88
N THR A 39 5.69 4.09 7.65
CA THR A 39 7.06 4.37 8.06
C THR A 39 8.03 3.45 7.33
N ALA A 40 9.25 3.91 7.11
CA ALA A 40 10.32 3.12 6.51
C ALA A 40 11.65 3.40 7.21
N ARG A 41 12.53 2.41 7.27
CA ARG A 41 13.88 2.50 7.82
C ARG A 41 14.83 1.60 7.04
N MET A 42 15.98 2.13 6.62
CA MET A 42 17.06 1.31 6.06
C MET A 42 17.63 0.41 7.17
N LEU A 43 17.62 -0.90 6.95
CA LEU A 43 18.15 -1.88 7.90
C LEU A 43 19.56 -2.35 7.53
N MET A 44 19.82 -2.61 6.25
CA MET A 44 21.12 -3.06 5.73
C MET A 44 21.34 -2.49 4.33
N SER A 45 22.58 -2.14 4.03
CA SER A 45 23.05 -1.83 2.68
C SER A 45 24.32 -2.63 2.42
N GLY A 46 24.33 -3.42 1.34
CA GLY A 46 25.42 -4.35 1.02
C GLY A 46 24.98 -5.38 -0.02
N SER A 47 25.76 -6.45 -0.16
CA SER A 47 25.50 -7.54 -1.11
C SER A 47 25.10 -8.81 -0.38
N VAL A 48 24.05 -9.48 -0.87
CA VAL A 48 23.68 -10.84 -0.46
C VAL A 48 24.22 -11.81 -1.50
N TYR A 49 24.90 -12.88 -1.05
CA TYR A 49 25.43 -13.94 -1.90
C TYR A 49 24.63 -15.22 -1.66
N VAL A 50 24.32 -15.94 -2.74
CA VAL A 50 23.59 -17.22 -2.71
C VAL A 50 24.29 -18.23 -3.61
N LEU A 51 24.11 -19.52 -3.35
CA LEU A 51 24.64 -20.58 -4.23
C LEU A 51 23.90 -20.60 -5.57
N GLU A 52 24.59 -20.95 -6.65
CA GLU A 52 24.01 -21.07 -7.99
C GLU A 52 22.85 -22.09 -8.02
N SER A 53 23.03 -23.21 -7.31
CA SER A 53 22.02 -24.27 -7.20
C SER A 53 20.71 -23.82 -6.55
N ALA A 54 20.68 -22.67 -5.85
CA ALA A 54 19.46 -22.11 -5.27
C ALA A 54 18.51 -21.53 -6.34
N TRP A 55 18.99 -21.32 -7.56
CA TRP A 55 18.22 -20.78 -8.69
C TRP A 55 17.79 -21.84 -9.71
N GLU A 56 18.14 -23.11 -9.52
CA GLU A 56 17.89 -24.19 -10.50
C GLU A 56 16.40 -24.49 -10.79
N ASN A 57 15.46 -23.80 -10.14
CA ASN A 57 14.02 -23.91 -10.43
C ASN A 57 13.29 -22.54 -10.43
N ALA A 58 14.00 -21.45 -10.71
CA ALA A 58 13.38 -20.14 -10.94
C ALA A 58 12.87 -19.99 -12.38
#